data_AF-A0A3D5KVC4-F1
#
_entry.id   AF-A0A3D5KVC4-F1
#
_cell.length_a   1.000
_cell.length_b   1.000
_cell.length_c   1.000
_cell.angle_alpha   90.00
_cell.angle_beta   90.00
_cell.angle_gamma   90.00
#
_symmetry.space_group_name_H-M   'P 1'
#
loop_
_entity.id
_entity.type
_entity.pdbx_description
1 polymer ?
#
loop_
_entity_poly.entity_id
_entity_poly.type
_entity_poly.pdbx_seq_one_letter_code
_entity_poly.pdbx_strand_id
1 'polypeptide(L)'
;MFCYQCEQTAQGKGCTTYGICGKSPEVAALQDLLIYMLRGLSQLALEGQKVGVKDEQLNVFICEAAFVTLTNVNFDPDSIVDYISKAVKLRDALREKVQSVGGNVAFQGPVDMQLEKTKDGLTTQGKQVGVNADPLEDPDLKGMRWLLIYGLKGVSAYAYHAYLLGKRDDAVFEFVNQAFAATLDKSLGVNDFLGLSLKCGEINIRAMELLDAGN
;
A
#
# COMPACT_ATOMS: atom_id res chain seq x y z
N MET A 1 3.82 10.65 15.07
CA MET A 1 3.90 9.52 14.12
C MET A 1 3.65 8.24 14.87
N PHE A 2 3.43 7.12 14.19
CA PHE A 2 3.60 5.79 14.77
C PHE A 2 4.13 4.85 13.70
N CYS A 3 5.30 4.25 13.93
CA CYS A 3 5.86 3.29 12.98
C CYS A 3 6.59 2.17 13.73
N TYR A 4 6.29 0.92 13.38
CA TYR A 4 6.86 -0.28 13.98
C TYR A 4 7.26 -1.35 12.96
N GLN A 5 7.50 -0.95 11.71
CA GLN A 5 7.74 -1.89 10.60
C GLN A 5 9.13 -2.55 10.61
N CYS A 6 10.09 -2.03 11.38
CA CYS A 6 11.46 -2.56 11.44
C CYS A 6 11.80 -3.07 12.84
N GLU A 7 12.74 -4.02 12.89
CA GLU A 7 13.24 -4.64 14.11
C GLU A 7 13.76 -3.60 15.12
N GLN A 8 14.46 -2.57 14.63
CA GLN A 8 15.05 -1.50 15.45
C GLN A 8 14.03 -0.47 15.98
N THR A 9 12.73 -0.73 15.90
CA THR A 9 11.72 0.22 16.39
C THR A 9 11.92 0.52 17.88
N ALA A 10 11.63 1.77 18.28
CA ALA A 10 11.89 2.24 19.64
C ALA A 10 11.27 1.30 20.70
N GLN A 11 12.11 0.81 21.61
CA GLN A 11 11.76 -0.11 22.71
C GLN A 11 11.09 -1.41 22.25
N GLY A 12 11.26 -1.82 20.98
CA GLY A 12 10.54 -2.98 20.41
C GLY A 12 9.01 -2.78 20.35
N LYS A 13 8.52 -1.53 20.43
CA LYS A 13 7.08 -1.21 20.47
C LYS A 13 6.64 -0.34 19.30
N GLY A 14 7.35 0.75 19.02
CA GLY A 14 6.91 1.74 18.04
C GLY A 14 7.62 3.08 18.20
N CYS A 15 8.05 3.66 17.07
CA CYS A 15 8.59 5.01 17.01
C CYS A 15 7.45 6.04 17.01
N THR A 16 7.36 6.89 18.04
CA THR A 16 6.26 7.84 18.24
C THR A 16 6.64 9.31 17.99
N THR A 17 7.88 9.68 18.30
CA THR A 17 8.40 11.06 18.15
C THR A 17 9.32 11.21 16.94
N TYR A 18 10.20 10.24 16.70
CA TYR A 18 11.10 10.18 15.54
C TYR A 18 11.47 8.72 15.31
N GLY A 19 11.74 8.34 14.06
CA GLY A 19 12.22 7.00 13.74
C GLY A 19 13.65 6.79 14.22
N ILE A 20 13.96 5.61 14.79
CA ILE A 20 15.35 5.22 15.10
C ILE A 20 16.22 5.24 13.84
N CYS A 21 15.64 4.93 12.68
CA CYS A 21 16.28 5.03 11.36
C CYS A 21 16.46 6.46 10.83
N GLY A 22 16.07 7.50 11.58
CA GLY A 22 16.10 8.89 11.12
C GLY A 22 14.86 9.36 10.36
N LYS A 23 13.79 8.55 10.29
CA LYS A 23 12.53 8.97 9.66
C LYS A 23 11.82 10.06 10.47
N SER A 24 11.59 11.21 9.86
CA SER A 24 10.86 12.31 10.50
C SER A 24 9.35 12.01 10.64
N PRO A 25 8.63 12.66 11.56
CA PRO A 25 7.18 12.55 11.66
C PRO A 25 6.41 12.97 10.41
N GLU A 26 6.94 13.94 9.66
CA GLU A 26 6.39 14.38 8.38
C GLU A 26 6.47 13.26 7.35
N VAL A 27 7.67 12.71 7.13
CA VAL A 27 7.91 11.59 6.20
C VAL A 27 7.08 10.38 6.60
N ALA A 28 6.99 10.06 7.90
CA ALA A 28 6.15 8.96 8.38
C ALA A 28 4.68 9.16 8.03
N ALA A 29 4.13 10.35 8.27
CA ALA A 29 2.73 10.66 7.94
C ALA A 29 2.48 10.62 6.43
N LEU A 30 3.40 11.13 5.61
CA LEU A 30 3.28 11.07 4.15
C LEU A 30 3.34 9.62 3.64
N GLN A 31 4.20 8.78 4.20
CA GLN A 31 4.22 7.35 3.87
C GLN A 31 2.92 6.64 4.28
N ASP A 32 2.34 7.00 5.42
CA ASP A 32 1.03 6.48 5.86
C ASP A 32 -0.07 6.88 4.86
N LEU A 33 -0.10 8.14 4.42
CA LEU A 33 -1.02 8.62 3.40
C LEU A 33 -0.83 7.88 2.07
N LEU A 34 0.41 7.70 1.61
CA LEU A 34 0.70 6.98 0.38
C LEU A 34 0.14 5.55 0.44
N ILE A 35 0.41 4.79 1.51
CA ILE A 35 -0.13 3.44 1.68
C ILE A 35 -1.66 3.46 1.72
N TYR A 36 -2.27 4.44 2.38
CA TYR A 36 -3.73 4.60 2.38
C TYR A 36 -4.29 4.78 0.96
N MET A 37 -3.67 5.63 0.15
CA MET A 37 -4.06 5.85 -1.25
C MET A 37 -3.89 4.60 -2.11
N LEU A 38 -2.80 3.84 -1.93
CA LEU A 38 -2.58 2.59 -2.67
C LEU A 38 -3.65 1.54 -2.37
N ARG A 39 -4.14 1.47 -1.13
CA ARG A 39 -5.25 0.57 -0.76
C ARG A 39 -6.53 0.89 -1.56
N GLY A 40 -6.84 2.17 -1.73
CA GLY A 40 -7.98 2.61 -2.56
C GLY A 40 -7.76 2.38 -4.04
N LEU A 41 -6.54 2.62 -4.54
CA LEU A 41 -6.18 2.34 -5.93
C LEU A 41 -6.35 0.85 -6.25
N SER A 42 -5.96 -0.02 -5.32
CA SER A 42 -6.14 -1.47 -5.45
C SER A 42 -7.61 -1.91 -5.46
N GLN A 43 -8.51 -1.26 -4.71
CA GLN A 43 -9.96 -1.54 -4.80
C GLN A 43 -10.48 -1.28 -6.22
N LEU A 44 -10.09 -0.14 -6.81
CA LEU A 44 -10.46 0.19 -8.19
C LEU A 44 -9.80 -0.74 -9.21
N ALA A 45 -8.55 -1.17 -8.98
CA ALA A 45 -7.85 -2.09 -9.87
C ALA A 45 -8.57 -3.45 -9.95
N LEU A 46 -8.98 -3.99 -8.81
CA LEU A 46 -9.76 -5.24 -8.75
C LEU A 46 -11.12 -5.11 -9.41
N GLU A 47 -11.81 -3.98 -9.21
CA GLU A 47 -13.08 -3.76 -9.88
C GLU A 47 -12.90 -3.64 -11.39
N GLY A 48 -11.89 -2.88 -11.83
CA GLY A 48 -11.56 -2.75 -13.24
C GLY A 48 -11.31 -4.08 -13.90
N GLN A 49 -10.57 -4.98 -13.24
CA GLN A 49 -10.33 -6.33 -13.74
C GLN A 49 -11.62 -7.12 -14.01
N LYS A 50 -12.65 -7.00 -13.16
CA LYS A 50 -13.95 -7.67 -13.36
C LYS A 50 -14.68 -7.19 -14.61
N VAL A 51 -14.49 -5.93 -14.98
CA VAL A 51 -15.12 -5.29 -16.15
C VAL A 51 -14.17 -5.14 -17.34
N GLY A 52 -13.05 -5.87 -17.33
CA GLY A 52 -12.10 -5.93 -18.46
C GLY A 52 -11.15 -4.73 -18.58
N VAL A 53 -11.12 -3.81 -17.61
CA VAL A 53 -10.14 -2.72 -17.54
C VAL A 53 -8.89 -3.24 -16.82
N LYS A 54 -7.83 -3.48 -17.59
CA LYS A 54 -6.52 -3.87 -17.09
C LYS A 54 -5.51 -2.77 -17.38
N ASP A 55 -4.69 -2.44 -16.38
CA ASP A 55 -3.61 -1.45 -16.50
C ASP A 55 -2.35 -1.98 -15.82
N GLU A 56 -1.43 -2.50 -16.63
CA GLU A 56 -0.19 -3.09 -16.14
C GLU A 56 0.70 -2.05 -15.46
N GLN A 57 0.79 -0.84 -16.03
CA GLN A 57 1.63 0.23 -15.49
C GLN A 57 1.13 0.70 -14.12
N LEU A 58 -0.19 0.68 -13.92
CA LEU A 58 -0.79 0.93 -12.61
C LEU A 58 -0.38 -0.12 -11.58
N ASN A 59 -0.39 -1.41 -11.94
CA ASN A 59 0.02 -2.49 -11.05
C ASN A 59 1.50 -2.39 -10.64
N VAL A 60 2.36 -2.06 -11.61
CA VAL A 60 3.79 -1.83 -11.37
C VAL A 60 3.98 -0.62 -10.46
N PHE A 61 3.24 0.47 -10.71
CA PHE A 61 3.29 1.67 -9.86
C PHE A 61 2.88 1.38 -8.42
N ILE A 62 1.85 0.55 -8.18
CA ILE A 62 1.44 0.16 -6.82
C ILE A 62 2.61 -0.54 -6.10
N CYS A 63 3.31 -1.42 -6.79
CA CYS A 63 4.48 -2.11 -6.22
C CYS A 63 5.64 -1.12 -5.93
N GLU A 64 5.97 -0.28 -6.91
CA GLU A 64 7.00 0.76 -6.77
C GLU A 64 6.70 1.69 -5.59
N ALA A 65 5.49 2.23 -5.51
CA ALA A 65 5.07 3.16 -4.47
C ALA A 65 5.02 2.50 -3.08
N ALA A 66 4.65 1.22 -2.99
CA ALA A 66 4.73 0.48 -1.74
C ALA A 66 6.20 0.31 -1.29
N PHE A 67 7.10 0.00 -2.23
CA PHE A 67 8.54 -0.14 -1.98
C PHE A 67 9.18 1.17 -1.45
N VAL A 68 8.78 2.33 -1.98
CA VAL A 68 9.23 3.65 -1.51
C VAL A 68 9.02 3.86 0.00
N THR A 69 8.08 3.16 0.61
CA THR A 69 7.77 3.25 2.05
C THR A 69 8.51 2.24 2.94
N LEU A 70 9.37 1.39 2.35
CA LEU A 70 10.23 0.50 3.12
C LEU A 70 11.29 1.29 3.90
N THR A 71 11.77 0.68 4.98
CA THR A 71 12.78 1.28 5.86
C THR A 71 14.05 1.57 5.07
N ASN A 72 14.58 2.79 5.21
CA ASN A 72 15.80 3.27 4.55
C ASN A 72 15.73 3.38 3.01
N VAL A 73 14.53 3.47 2.43
CA VAL A 73 14.37 3.62 0.96
C VAL A 73 14.24 5.09 0.56
N ASN A 74 13.25 5.82 1.10
CA ASN A 74 13.03 7.22 0.74
C ASN A 74 12.69 8.07 1.98
N PHE A 75 13.48 9.13 2.19
CA PHE A 75 13.32 10.12 3.25
C PHE A 75 13.00 11.51 2.73
N ASP A 76 12.88 11.69 1.41
CA ASP A 76 12.56 12.98 0.79
C ASP A 76 11.04 13.20 0.82
N PRO A 77 10.55 14.18 1.60
CA PRO A 77 9.11 14.43 1.69
C PRO A 77 8.51 14.94 0.38
N ASP A 78 9.24 15.69 -0.44
CA ASP A 78 8.72 16.22 -1.70
C ASP A 78 8.57 15.09 -2.72
N SER A 79 9.54 14.16 -2.76
CA SER A 79 9.41 12.92 -3.53
C SER A 79 8.17 12.11 -3.15
N ILE A 80 7.88 11.97 -1.85
CA ILE A 80 6.70 11.21 -1.39
C ILE A 80 5.39 11.95 -1.75
N VAL A 81 5.38 13.28 -1.71
CA VAL A 81 4.24 14.09 -2.19
C VAL A 81 3.98 13.85 -3.68
N ASP A 82 5.01 13.69 -4.49
CA ASP A 82 4.86 13.35 -5.91
C ASP A 82 4.24 11.96 -6.11
N TYR A 83 4.65 10.96 -5.32
CA TYR A 83 4.02 9.62 -5.33
C TYR A 83 2.54 9.68 -4.94
N ILE A 84 2.20 10.44 -3.89
CA ILE A 84 0.80 10.63 -3.45
C ILE A 84 -0.03 11.29 -4.57
N SER A 85 0.52 12.33 -5.19
CA SER A 85 -0.13 13.06 -6.29
C SER A 85 -0.33 12.16 -7.52
N LYS A 86 0.65 11.31 -7.85
CA LYS A 86 0.54 10.32 -8.93
C LYS A 86 -0.51 9.26 -8.61
N ALA A 87 -0.56 8.76 -7.37
CA ALA A 87 -1.57 7.78 -6.94
C ALA A 87 -3.00 8.32 -7.10
N VAL A 88 -3.26 9.58 -6.76
CA VAL A 88 -4.58 10.19 -6.95
C VAL A 88 -4.93 10.40 -8.42
N LYS A 89 -3.99 10.86 -9.25
CA LYS A 89 -4.23 10.97 -10.70
C LYS A 89 -4.60 9.62 -11.31
N LEU A 90 -3.89 8.56 -10.92
CA LEU A 90 -4.17 7.19 -11.38
C LEU A 90 -5.51 6.69 -10.85
N ARG A 91 -5.85 6.98 -9.59
CA ARG A 91 -7.15 6.64 -8.99
C ARG A 91 -8.29 7.27 -9.76
N ASP A 92 -8.23 8.57 -10.02
CA ASP A 92 -9.31 9.31 -10.68
C ASP A 92 -9.47 8.85 -12.14
N ALA A 93 -8.37 8.69 -12.86
CA ALA A 93 -8.39 8.16 -14.22
C ALA A 93 -8.92 6.72 -14.29
N LEU A 94 -8.52 5.85 -13.34
CA LEU A 94 -9.02 4.48 -13.29
C LEU A 94 -10.51 4.45 -12.94
N ARG A 95 -10.95 5.26 -11.97
CA ARG A 95 -12.37 5.40 -11.61
C ARG A 95 -13.22 5.74 -12.83
N GLU A 96 -12.84 6.75 -13.60
CA GLU A 96 -13.56 7.14 -14.82
C GLU A 96 -13.62 5.99 -15.83
N LYS A 97 -12.50 5.32 -16.10
CA LYS A 97 -12.44 4.16 -17.01
C LYS A 97 -13.36 3.03 -16.54
N VAL A 98 -13.27 2.64 -15.28
CA VAL A 98 -14.09 1.55 -14.71
C VAL A 98 -15.58 1.90 -14.76
N GLN A 99 -15.94 3.13 -14.40
CA GLN A 99 -17.32 3.61 -14.46
C GLN A 99 -17.86 3.61 -15.90
N SER A 100 -17.05 4.02 -16.88
CA SER A 100 -17.45 4.09 -18.30
C SER A 100 -17.85 2.75 -18.91
N VAL A 101 -17.34 1.63 -18.35
CA VAL A 101 -17.68 0.26 -18.78
C VAL A 101 -18.61 -0.46 -17.79
N GLY A 102 -19.21 0.27 -16.85
CA GLY A 102 -20.25 -0.25 -15.94
C GLY A 102 -19.73 -0.92 -14.66
N GLY A 103 -18.47 -0.73 -14.27
CA GLY A 103 -17.93 -1.23 -13.00
C GLY A 103 -18.36 -0.41 -11.79
N ASN A 104 -18.38 -1.04 -10.61
CA ASN A 104 -18.78 -0.39 -9.37
C ASN A 104 -17.67 0.50 -8.81
N VAL A 105 -17.85 1.81 -8.85
CA VAL A 105 -16.89 2.78 -8.30
C VAL A 105 -17.31 3.40 -6.97
N ALA A 106 -18.42 2.93 -6.38
CA ALA A 106 -18.98 3.46 -5.14
C ALA A 106 -18.24 2.91 -3.90
N PHE A 107 -16.95 3.23 -3.80
CA PHE A 107 -16.10 2.88 -2.66
C PHE A 107 -15.90 4.07 -1.73
N GLN A 108 -15.94 3.84 -0.43
CA GLN A 108 -15.65 4.86 0.58
C GLN A 108 -14.15 4.89 0.95
N GLY A 109 -13.74 5.88 1.74
CA GLY A 109 -12.39 5.96 2.29
C GLY A 109 -11.38 6.52 1.27
N PRO A 110 -10.26 5.84 0.98
CA PRO A 110 -9.19 6.39 0.14
C PRO A 110 -9.63 6.66 -1.30
N VAL A 111 -10.63 5.92 -1.78
CA VAL A 111 -11.20 6.13 -3.11
C VAL A 111 -11.85 7.51 -3.19
N ASP A 112 -12.62 7.93 -2.19
CA ASP A 112 -13.31 9.23 -2.16
C ASP A 112 -12.52 10.38 -1.53
N MET A 113 -11.37 10.09 -0.92
CA MET A 113 -10.56 11.08 -0.20
C MET A 113 -10.12 12.22 -1.12
N GLN A 114 -10.48 13.45 -0.77
CA GLN A 114 -9.95 14.65 -1.43
C GLN A 114 -8.63 15.02 -0.76
N LEU A 115 -7.56 15.18 -1.55
CA LEU A 115 -6.27 15.56 -1.01
C LEU A 115 -6.17 17.05 -0.76
N GLU A 116 -5.48 17.40 0.32
CA GLU A 116 -5.04 18.75 0.57
C GLU A 116 -4.02 19.21 -0.48
N LYS A 117 -3.96 20.51 -0.73
CA LYS A 117 -3.11 21.09 -1.79
C LYS A 117 -1.68 21.40 -1.32
N THR A 118 -1.45 21.43 -0.02
CA THR A 118 -0.17 21.76 0.58
C THR A 118 0.44 20.54 1.25
N LYS A 119 1.77 20.50 1.31
CA LYS A 119 2.50 19.43 2.00
C LYS A 119 2.10 19.29 3.48
N ASP A 120 1.88 20.40 4.17
CA ASP A 120 1.41 20.40 5.57
C ASP A 120 0.00 19.82 5.69
N GLY A 121 -0.87 20.12 4.72
CA GLY A 121 -2.21 19.53 4.65
C GLY A 121 -2.15 18.03 4.41
N LEU A 122 -1.36 17.58 3.45
CA LEU A 122 -1.12 16.15 3.18
C LEU A 122 -0.54 15.44 4.40
N THR A 123 0.42 16.06 5.09
CA THR A 123 0.98 15.54 6.34
C THR A 123 -0.08 15.41 7.43
N THR A 124 -1.02 16.37 7.51
CA THR A 124 -2.15 16.31 8.45
C THR A 124 -3.10 15.18 8.11
N GLN A 125 -3.43 14.98 6.83
CA GLN A 125 -4.24 13.85 6.37
C GLN A 125 -3.55 12.51 6.66
N GLY A 126 -2.24 12.41 6.44
CA GLY A 126 -1.45 11.21 6.73
C GLY A 126 -1.51 10.77 8.19
N LYS A 127 -1.52 11.73 9.13
CA LYS A 127 -1.67 11.44 10.57
C LYS A 127 -3.02 10.79 10.91
N GLN A 128 -4.05 11.00 10.09
CA GLN A 128 -5.41 10.48 10.32
C GLN A 128 -5.58 9.05 9.81
N VAL A 129 -4.68 8.55 8.95
CA VAL A 129 -4.83 7.27 8.24
C VAL A 129 -3.70 6.26 8.53
N GLY A 130 -2.78 6.61 9.42
CA GLY A 130 -1.67 5.75 9.84
C GLY A 130 -2.09 4.58 10.76
N VAL A 131 -1.10 3.91 11.34
CA VAL A 131 -1.27 2.66 12.11
C VAL A 131 -2.30 2.75 13.23
N ASN A 132 -2.36 3.89 13.93
CA ASN A 132 -3.26 4.12 15.06
C ASN A 132 -4.47 4.99 14.68
N ALA A 133 -4.86 5.02 13.41
CA ALA A 133 -6.01 5.78 12.93
C ALA A 133 -7.33 5.38 13.61
N ASP A 134 -7.51 4.07 13.86
CA ASP A 134 -8.64 3.55 14.61
C ASP A 134 -8.16 3.06 15.99
N PRO A 135 -8.39 3.85 17.07
CA PRO A 135 -7.99 3.45 18.41
C PRO A 135 -8.91 2.38 19.02
N LEU A 136 -10.07 2.11 18.41
CA LEU A 136 -11.03 1.11 18.87
C LEU A 136 -10.89 -0.23 18.14
N GLU A 137 -10.02 -0.32 17.12
CA GLU A 137 -9.75 -1.57 16.42
C GLU A 137 -9.13 -2.60 17.37
N ASP A 138 -9.63 -3.83 17.28
CA ASP A 138 -9.09 -4.98 18.00
C ASP A 138 -7.56 -5.11 17.75
N PRO A 139 -6.74 -5.24 18.81
CA PRO A 139 -5.28 -5.27 18.67
C PRO A 139 -4.76 -6.41 17.79
N ASP A 140 -5.39 -7.59 17.83
CA ASP A 140 -4.98 -8.75 17.03
C ASP A 140 -5.32 -8.52 15.56
N LEU A 141 -6.52 -8.01 15.28
CA LEU A 141 -6.94 -7.62 13.94
C LEU A 141 -6.01 -6.56 13.34
N LYS A 142 -5.71 -5.51 14.12
CA LYS A 142 -4.75 -4.48 13.71
C LYS A 142 -3.37 -5.07 13.44
N GLY A 143 -2.88 -5.94 14.33
CA GLY A 143 -1.61 -6.62 14.19
C GLY A 143 -1.53 -7.42 12.88
N MET A 144 -2.56 -8.21 12.58
CA MET A 144 -2.64 -9.00 11.36
C MET A 144 -2.75 -8.14 10.09
N ARG A 145 -3.53 -7.05 10.13
CA ARG A 145 -3.66 -6.12 9.00
C ARG A 145 -2.32 -5.48 8.64
N TRP A 146 -1.56 -5.04 9.64
CA TRP A 146 -0.25 -4.43 9.43
C TRP A 146 0.86 -5.43 9.13
N LEU A 147 0.80 -6.65 9.67
CA LEU A 147 1.66 -7.75 9.26
C LEU A 147 1.54 -7.99 7.74
N LEU A 148 0.30 -8.07 7.24
CA LEU A 148 0.04 -8.23 5.82
C LEU A 148 0.61 -7.05 5.02
N ILE A 149 0.31 -5.80 5.40
CA ILE A 149 0.83 -4.60 4.70
C ILE A 149 2.36 -4.62 4.63
N TYR A 150 3.06 -4.98 5.71
CA TYR A 150 4.52 -5.03 5.70
C TYR A 150 5.07 -6.17 4.83
N GLY A 151 4.42 -7.33 4.82
CA GLY A 151 4.72 -8.40 3.86
C GLY A 151 4.55 -7.93 2.41
N LEU A 152 3.45 -7.23 2.10
CA LEU A 152 3.17 -6.71 0.76
C LEU A 152 4.24 -5.73 0.28
N LYS A 153 4.77 -4.88 1.16
CA LYS A 153 5.88 -3.97 0.80
C LYS A 153 7.13 -4.75 0.36
N GLY A 154 7.44 -5.86 1.04
CA GLY A 154 8.55 -6.74 0.67
C GLY A 154 8.33 -7.42 -0.68
N VAL A 155 7.15 -8.05 -0.87
CA VAL A 155 6.74 -8.64 -2.15
C VAL A 155 6.82 -7.62 -3.28
N SER A 156 6.32 -6.41 -3.04
CA SER A 156 6.29 -5.32 -4.00
C SER A 156 7.68 -4.89 -4.45
N ALA A 157 8.67 -4.88 -3.55
CA ALA A 157 10.06 -4.57 -3.90
C ALA A 157 10.64 -5.61 -4.87
N TYR A 158 10.47 -6.90 -4.56
CA TYR A 158 10.93 -7.97 -5.45
C TYR A 158 10.22 -7.96 -6.80
N ALA A 159 8.88 -7.79 -6.79
CA ALA A 159 8.08 -7.72 -8.01
C ALA A 159 8.48 -6.53 -8.90
N TYR A 160 8.73 -5.35 -8.30
CA TYR A 160 9.18 -4.18 -9.03
C TYR A 160 10.54 -4.39 -9.69
N HIS A 161 11.51 -4.96 -8.96
CA HIS A 161 12.82 -5.26 -9.55
C HIS A 161 12.78 -6.35 -10.61
N ALA A 162 12.00 -7.41 -10.40
CA ALA A 162 11.77 -8.45 -11.41
C ALA A 162 11.18 -7.84 -12.70
N TYR A 163 10.23 -6.91 -12.54
CA TYR A 163 9.62 -6.19 -13.67
C TYR A 163 10.65 -5.40 -14.49
N LEU A 164 11.56 -4.68 -13.82
CA LEU A 164 12.65 -3.96 -14.48
C LEU A 164 13.60 -4.88 -15.28
N LEU A 165 13.69 -6.15 -14.88
CA LEU A 165 14.44 -7.20 -15.57
C LEU A 165 13.61 -7.96 -16.63
N GLY A 166 12.40 -7.47 -16.94
CA GLY A 166 11.50 -8.08 -17.92
C GLY A 166 10.80 -9.34 -17.43
N LYS A 167 10.82 -9.63 -16.12
CA LYS A 167 10.13 -10.77 -15.50
C LYS A 167 8.88 -10.29 -14.77
N ARG A 168 7.76 -10.96 -15.03
CA ARG A 168 6.48 -10.59 -14.40
C ARG A 168 5.53 -11.78 -14.36
N ASP A 169 4.59 -11.69 -13.44
CA ASP A 169 3.49 -12.64 -13.30
C ASP A 169 2.27 -11.90 -12.78
N ASP A 170 1.16 -11.98 -13.53
CA ASP A 170 -0.08 -11.29 -13.20
C ASP A 170 -0.63 -11.75 -11.83
N ALA A 171 -0.36 -12.99 -11.42
CA ALA A 171 -0.80 -13.51 -10.12
C ALA A 171 -0.18 -12.74 -8.94
N VAL A 172 1.05 -12.24 -9.09
CA VAL A 172 1.72 -11.43 -8.06
C VAL A 172 1.01 -10.08 -7.93
N PHE A 173 0.78 -9.41 -9.05
CA PHE A 173 0.11 -8.10 -9.06
C PHE A 173 -1.35 -8.18 -8.61
N GLU A 174 -2.08 -9.20 -9.04
CA GLU A 174 -3.46 -9.44 -8.62
C GLU A 174 -3.54 -9.64 -7.11
N PHE A 175 -2.65 -10.46 -6.53
CA PHE A 175 -2.62 -10.65 -5.09
C PHE A 175 -2.25 -9.37 -4.33
N VAL A 176 -1.26 -8.61 -4.80
CA VAL A 176 -0.90 -7.32 -4.17
C VAL A 176 -2.11 -6.41 -4.09
N ASN A 177 -2.88 -6.30 -5.18
CA ASN A 177 -4.12 -5.54 -5.19
C ASN A 177 -5.19 -6.12 -4.25
N GLN A 178 -5.42 -7.43 -4.31
CA GLN A 178 -6.37 -8.13 -3.44
C GLN A 178 -6.10 -7.86 -1.97
N ALA A 179 -4.84 -8.02 -1.55
CA ALA A 179 -4.44 -7.88 -0.17
C ALA A 179 -4.50 -6.43 0.32
N PHE A 180 -4.05 -5.45 -0.49
CA PHE A 180 -4.20 -4.04 -0.16
C PHE A 180 -5.67 -3.64 -0.03
N ALA A 181 -6.54 -4.05 -0.96
CA ALA A 181 -7.96 -3.76 -0.90
C ALA A 181 -8.65 -4.42 0.31
N ALA A 182 -8.30 -5.68 0.62
CA ALA A 182 -8.83 -6.42 1.77
C ALA A 182 -8.58 -5.69 3.11
N THR A 183 -7.47 -4.94 3.22
CA THR A 183 -7.23 -4.14 4.41
C THR A 183 -8.22 -2.99 4.61
N LEU A 184 -9.09 -2.65 3.67
CA LEU A 184 -10.18 -1.68 3.84
C LEU A 184 -11.52 -2.34 4.16
N ASP A 185 -11.62 -3.66 4.04
CA ASP A 185 -12.83 -4.41 4.32
C ASP A 185 -13.00 -4.59 5.84
N LYS A 186 -14.13 -4.11 6.36
CA LYS A 186 -14.49 -4.17 7.78
C LYS A 186 -15.21 -5.47 8.15
N SER A 187 -15.58 -6.29 7.18
CA SER A 187 -16.20 -7.60 7.41
C SER A 187 -15.18 -8.70 7.70
N LEU A 188 -13.91 -8.48 7.34
CA LEU A 188 -12.83 -9.46 7.53
C LEU A 188 -12.32 -9.46 8.98
N GLY A 189 -12.14 -10.66 9.51
CA GLY A 189 -11.62 -10.91 10.85
C GLY A 189 -10.18 -11.45 10.84
N VAL A 190 -9.69 -11.79 12.03
CA VAL A 190 -8.32 -12.27 12.26
C VAL A 190 -7.96 -13.48 11.38
N ASN A 191 -8.87 -14.45 11.25
CA ASN A 191 -8.62 -15.66 10.45
C ASN A 191 -8.52 -15.38 8.94
N ASP A 192 -9.26 -14.39 8.43
CA ASP A 192 -9.17 -13.98 7.02
C ASP A 192 -7.80 -13.35 6.75
N PHE A 193 -7.33 -12.47 7.64
CA PHE A 193 -6.00 -11.88 7.52
C PHE A 193 -4.88 -12.89 7.76
N LEU A 194 -5.10 -13.93 8.55
CA LEU A 194 -4.16 -15.06 8.66
C LEU A 194 -4.02 -15.79 7.33
N GLY A 195 -5.15 -16.13 6.69
CA GLY A 195 -5.16 -16.74 5.36
C GLY A 195 -4.45 -15.87 4.31
N LEU A 196 -4.74 -14.58 4.30
CA LEU A 196 -4.07 -13.61 3.41
C LEU A 196 -2.57 -13.50 3.70
N SER A 197 -2.16 -13.55 4.97
CA SER A 197 -0.74 -13.50 5.35
C SER A 197 0.03 -14.75 4.89
N LEU A 198 -0.58 -15.92 5.01
CA LEU A 198 -0.01 -17.17 4.48
C LEU A 198 0.11 -17.13 2.95
N LYS A 199 -0.93 -16.65 2.26
CA LYS A 199 -0.89 -16.46 0.81
C LYS A 199 0.16 -15.42 0.39
N CYS A 200 0.37 -14.38 1.19
CA CYS A 200 1.44 -13.41 0.97
C CYS A 200 2.82 -14.08 1.01
N GLY A 201 3.03 -15.03 1.92
CA GLY A 201 4.24 -15.86 1.95
C GLY A 201 4.45 -16.68 0.67
N GLU A 202 3.39 -17.32 0.17
CA GLU A 202 3.43 -18.07 -1.11
C GLU A 202 3.77 -17.14 -2.30
N ILE A 203 3.11 -15.99 -2.38
CA ILE A 203 3.35 -15.00 -3.44
C ILE A 203 4.75 -14.38 -3.34
N ASN A 204 5.28 -14.23 -2.13
CA ASN A 204 6.66 -13.78 -1.93
C ASN A 204 7.67 -14.77 -2.55
N ILE A 205 7.47 -16.08 -2.41
CA ILE A 205 8.31 -17.09 -3.08
C ILE A 205 8.27 -16.86 -4.58
N ARG A 206 7.07 -16.68 -5.15
CA ARG A 206 6.92 -16.42 -6.58
C ARG A 206 7.61 -15.14 -7.04
N ALA A 207 7.50 -14.05 -6.29
CA ALA A 207 8.19 -12.79 -6.59
C ALA A 207 9.72 -12.95 -6.56
N MET A 208 10.26 -13.73 -5.61
CA MET A 208 11.69 -14.02 -5.54
C MET A 208 12.16 -14.91 -6.71
N GLU A 209 11.37 -15.92 -7.12
CA GLU A 209 11.68 -16.73 -8.32
C GLU A 209 11.78 -15.87 -9.59
N LEU A 210 10.87 -14.91 -9.75
CA LEU A 210 10.89 -13.99 -10.90
C LEU A 210 12.12 -13.09 -10.87
N LEU A 211 12.47 -12.58 -9.69
CA LEU A 211 13.66 -11.74 -9.51
C LEU A 211 14.94 -12.54 -9.76
N ASP A 212 15.04 -13.76 -9.24
CA ASP A 212 16.16 -14.67 -9.47
C ASP A 212 16.33 -14.98 -10.97
N ALA A 213 15.25 -15.35 -11.66
CA ALA A 213 15.28 -15.65 -13.09
C ALA A 213 15.61 -14.44 -13.99
N GLY A 214 15.52 -13.23 -13.47
CA GLY A 214 15.89 -11.99 -14.16
C GLY A 214 17.35 -11.58 -13.98
N ASN A 215 18.02 -12.06 -12.93
CA ASN A 215 19.44 -11.81 -12.66
C ASN A 215 20.34 -12.85 -13.34
#